data_AF-A0A1H9UQ10-F1
#
_entry.id   AF-A0A1H9UQ10-F1
#
_cell.length_a   1.000
_cell.length_b   1.000
_cell.length_c   1.000
_cell.angle_alpha   90.00
_cell.angle_beta   90.00
_cell.angle_gamma   90.00
#
_symmetry.space_group_name_H-M   'P 1'
#
loop_
_entity.id
_entity.type
_entity.pdbx_description
1 polymer ?
#
loop_
_entity_poly.entity_id
_entity_poly.type
_entity_poly.pdbx_seq_one_letter_code
_entity_poly.pdbx_strand_id
1 'polypeptide(L)'
;MELSQTGKARTLTKQCFNGGIKLKELKYEIIKTVGVLSESPKGWTKELNLISWNGREPKYDIRDWAPDHEKMGKGVTLTEEEVTNLKKVIEGME
;
A
#
# COMPACT_ATOMS: atom_id res chain seq x y z
N MET A 1 7.18 -12.72 -29.45
CA MET A 1 8.15 -11.75 -28.92
C MET A 1 7.39 -10.96 -27.86
N GLU A 2 7.54 -11.38 -26.61
CA GLU A 2 6.81 -10.85 -25.46
C GLU A 2 7.21 -9.40 -25.22
N LEU A 3 6.25 -8.49 -25.35
CA LEU A 3 6.40 -7.12 -24.86
C LEU A 3 5.99 -7.13 -23.40
N SER A 4 7.02 -7.13 -22.55
CA SER A 4 6.98 -6.91 -21.11
C SER A 4 5.95 -5.84 -20.74
N GLN A 5 4.94 -6.23 -19.96
CA GLN A 5 4.05 -5.30 -19.29
C GLN A 5 4.86 -4.59 -18.19
N THR A 6 5.47 -3.45 -18.55
CA THR A 6 6.02 -2.52 -17.57
C THR A 6 4.86 -1.97 -16.74
N GLY A 7 4.92 -2.19 -15.44
CA GLY A 7 3.87 -1.84 -14.48
C GLY A 7 3.49 -0.37 -14.59
N LYS A 8 2.33 -0.09 -15.18
CA LYS A 8 1.68 1.21 -15.09
C LYS A 8 1.25 1.42 -13.66
N ALA A 9 1.75 2.48 -13.03
CA ALA A 9 1.20 2.97 -11.79
C ALA A 9 -0.31 3.18 -11.97
N ARG A 10 -1.11 2.55 -11.11
CA ARG A 10 -2.57 2.65 -11.14
C ARG A 10 -2.98 3.73 -10.15
N THR A 11 -3.48 4.86 -10.65
CA THR A 11 -4.14 5.86 -9.81
C THR A 11 -5.53 5.33 -9.43
N LEU A 12 -5.73 5.06 -8.14
CA LEU A 12 -6.98 4.57 -7.59
C LEU A 12 -7.62 5.65 -6.73
N THR A 13 -8.93 5.83 -6.87
CA THR A 13 -9.69 6.81 -6.10
C THR A 13 -10.68 6.05 -5.23
N LYS A 14 -10.60 6.21 -3.90
CA LYS A 14 -11.54 5.58 -2.97
C LYS A 14 -12.39 6.63 -2.27
N GLN A 15 -13.70 6.43 -2.32
CA GLN A 15 -14.65 7.21 -1.54
C GLN A 15 -14.68 6.68 -0.11
N CYS A 16 -14.32 7.53 0.85
CA CYS A 16 -14.34 7.19 2.26
C CYS A 16 -15.67 7.66 2.89
N PHE A 17 -16.25 6.82 3.76
CA PHE A 17 -17.46 7.15 4.53
C PHE A 17 -17.21 6.87 6.02
N ASN A 18 -17.71 7.76 6.89
CA ASN A 18 -17.79 7.50 8.33
C ASN A 18 -19.18 7.88 8.83
N GLY A 19 -19.94 6.92 9.36
CA GLY A 19 -21.29 7.17 9.90
C GLY A 19 -22.28 7.81 8.91
N GLY A 20 -22.16 7.53 7.60
CA GLY A 20 -23.01 8.11 6.55
C GLY A 20 -22.54 9.48 6.00
N ILE A 21 -21.48 10.07 6.58
CA ILE A 21 -20.89 11.32 6.09
C ILE A 21 -19.86 11.00 5.01
N LYS A 22 -20.01 11.60 3.82
CA LYS A 22 -19.05 11.51 2.70
C LYS A 22 -17.78 12.28 3.07
N LEU A 23 -16.68 11.56 3.31
CA LEU A 23 -15.36 12.18 3.49
C LEU A 23 -14.76 12.52 2.12
N LYS A 24 -13.73 13.38 2.10
CA LYS A 24 -12.99 13.69 0.88
C LYS A 24 -12.53 12.39 0.19
N GLU A 25 -12.66 12.36 -1.13
CA GLU A 25 -12.13 11.29 -1.96
C GLU A 25 -10.63 11.17 -1.75
N LEU A 26 -10.20 9.99 -1.35
CA LEU A 26 -8.81 9.70 -1.09
C LEU A 26 -8.23 9.05 -2.34
N LYS A 27 -7.39 9.80 -3.03
CA LYS A 27 -6.66 9.33 -4.22
C LYS A 27 -5.35 8.73 -3.74
N TYR A 28 -4.98 7.59 -4.31
CA TYR A 28 -3.70 6.97 -4.03
C TYR A 28 -3.15 6.30 -5.28
N GLU A 29 -1.84 6.23 -5.35
CA GLU A 29 -1.13 5.62 -6.46
C GLU A 29 -0.07 4.69 -5.89
N ILE A 30 -0.19 3.41 -6.22
CA ILE A 30 0.82 2.41 -5.89
C ILE A 30 1.94 2.56 -6.92
N ILE A 31 3.05 3.14 -6.49
CA ILE A 31 4.22 3.40 -7.33
C ILE A 31 5.07 2.15 -7.46
N LYS A 32 5.23 1.41 -6.36
CA LYS A 32 6.03 0.19 -6.33
C LYS A 32 5.51 -0.77 -5.26
N THR A 33 5.35 -2.03 -5.61
CA THR A 33 5.18 -3.11 -4.62
C THR A 33 6.56 -3.58 -4.16
N VAL A 34 6.82 -3.48 -2.85
CA VAL A 34 8.11 -3.88 -2.26
C VAL A 34 8.09 -5.37 -1.95
N GLY A 35 6.99 -5.86 -1.37
CA GLY A 35 6.83 -7.29 -1.08
C GLY A 35 5.53 -7.62 -0.36
N VAL A 36 5.18 -8.91 -0.35
CA VAL A 36 4.04 -9.46 0.38
C VAL A 36 4.55 -10.05 1.70
N LEU A 37 3.97 -9.62 2.81
CA LEU A 37 4.30 -10.08 4.16
C LEU A 37 3.51 -11.33 4.56
N SER A 38 2.24 -11.41 4.14
CA SER A 38 1.40 -12.58 4.43
C SER A 38 0.21 -12.67 3.47
N GLU A 39 -0.30 -13.87 3.27
CA GLU A 39 -1.49 -14.14 2.47
C GLU A 39 -2.59 -14.76 3.34
N SER A 40 -3.82 -14.31 3.15
CA SER A 40 -5.01 -14.86 3.81
C SER A 40 -5.66 -15.93 2.92
N PRO A 41 -6.27 -16.97 3.51
CA PRO A 41 -7.07 -17.95 2.76
C PRO A 41 -8.24 -17.33 1.96
N LYS A 42 -8.66 -16.11 2.33
CA LYS A 42 -9.71 -15.36 1.63
C LYS A 42 -9.17 -14.49 0.47
N GLY A 43 -7.90 -14.67 0.10
CA GLY A 43 -7.24 -13.95 -0.99
C GLY A 43 -6.76 -12.53 -0.63
N TRP A 44 -6.83 -12.15 0.65
CA TRP A 44 -6.28 -10.86 1.09
C TRP A 44 -4.78 -10.96 1.29
N THR A 45 -4.04 -9.95 0.83
CA THR A 45 -2.58 -9.89 0.91
C THR A 45 -2.17 -8.74 1.83
N LYS A 46 -1.31 -9.01 2.81
CA LYS A 46 -0.63 -7.95 3.57
C LYS A 46 0.61 -7.57 2.80
N GLU A 47 0.69 -6.33 2.33
CA GLU A 47 1.75 -5.88 1.43
C GLU A 47 2.47 -4.66 1.99
N LEU A 48 3.77 -4.57 1.72
CA LEU A 48 4.55 -3.35 1.82
C LEU A 48 4.64 -2.73 0.43
N ASN A 49 4.08 -1.53 0.29
CA ASN A 49 4.00 -0.79 -0.96
C ASN A 49 4.59 0.62 -0.78
N LEU A 50 5.11 1.21 -1.85
CA LEU A 50 5.41 2.63 -1.95
C LEU A 50 4.21 3.33 -2.58
N ILE A 51 3.52 4.17 -1.81
CA ILE A 51 2.24 4.78 -2.19
C ILE A 51 2.34 6.31 -2.13
N SER A 52 1.92 6.98 -3.21
CA SER A 52 1.64 8.41 -3.19
C SER A 52 0.18 8.64 -2.81
N TRP A 53 -0.04 9.37 -1.72
CA TRP A 53 -1.38 9.75 -1.27
C TRP A 53 -1.73 11.15 -1.77
N ASN A 54 -2.81 11.28 -2.53
CA ASN A 54 -3.32 12.53 -3.09
C ASN A 54 -2.28 13.32 -3.90
N GLY A 55 -1.40 12.62 -4.63
CA GLY A 55 -0.32 13.22 -5.42
C GLY A 55 0.80 13.83 -4.58
N ARG A 56 0.88 13.48 -3.28
CA ARG A 56 1.99 13.90 -2.41
C ARG A 56 3.20 13.00 -2.60
N GLU A 57 4.29 13.37 -1.93
CA GLU A 57 5.49 12.56 -1.89
C GLU A 57 5.18 11.09 -1.50
N PRO A 58 5.72 10.11 -2.25
CA PRO A 58 5.50 8.70 -1.98
C PRO A 58 6.02 8.30 -0.60
N LYS A 59 5.25 7.50 0.11
CA LYS A 59 5.63 6.94 1.41
C LYS A 59 5.46 5.43 1.41
N TYR A 60 6.22 4.76 2.27
CA TYR A 60 6.04 3.35 2.49
C TYR A 60 4.73 3.11 3.24
N ASP A 61 4.04 2.03 2.90
CA ASP A 61 2.74 1.72 3.47
C ASP A 61 2.59 0.22 3.61
N ILE A 62 2.30 -0.22 4.83
CA ILE A 62 2.00 -1.62 5.14
C ILE A 62 0.50 -1.74 5.35
N ARG A 63 -0.18 -2.54 4.52
CA ARG A 63 -1.64 -2.64 4.56
C ARG A 63 -2.13 -3.97 4.01
N ASP A 64 -3.31 -4.37 4.49
CA ASP A 64 -4.05 -5.48 3.91
C ASP A 64 -4.82 -5.00 2.67
N TRP A 65 -4.61 -5.68 1.55
CA TRP A 65 -5.28 -5.46 0.28
C TRP A 65 -6.19 -6.65 -0.03
N ALA A 66 -7.40 -6.35 -0.51
CA ALA A 66 -8.26 -7.35 -1.12
C ALA A 66 -7.68 -7.81 -2.47
N PRO A 67 -8.13 -8.95 -3.01
CA PRO A 67 -7.82 -9.35 -4.38
C PRO A 67 -8.02 -8.17 -5.35
N ASP A 68 -7.12 -8.04 -6.32
CA ASP A 68 -7.13 -6.99 -7.35
C ASP A 68 -7.04 -5.54 -6.82
N HIS A 69 -6.59 -5.34 -5.58
CA HIS A 69 -6.45 -4.03 -4.91
C HIS A 69 -7.76 -3.22 -4.84
N GLU A 70 -8.92 -3.88 -4.96
CA GLU A 70 -10.24 -3.21 -4.97
C GLU A 70 -10.57 -2.51 -3.65
N LYS A 71 -10.14 -3.13 -2.54
CA LYS A 71 -10.36 -2.63 -1.19
C LYS A 71 -9.07 -2.67 -0.40
N MET A 72 -8.74 -1.53 0.19
CA MET A 72 -7.73 -1.42 1.22
C MET A 72 -8.34 -1.61 2.62
N GLY A 73 -7.66 -2.38 3.47
CA GLY A 73 -7.95 -2.59 4.88
C GLY A 73 -7.25 -1.60 5.80
N LYS A 74 -7.08 -1.98 7.08
CA LYS A 74 -6.29 -1.22 8.03
C LYS A 74 -4.81 -1.32 7.67
N GLY A 75 -4.06 -0.25 7.90
CA GLY A 75 -2.64 -0.20 7.59
C GLY A 75 -1.95 0.95 8.29
N VAL A 76 -0.65 1.04 8.06
CA VAL A 76 0.23 2.08 8.59
C VAL A 76 1.09 2.64 7.46
N THR A 77 1.17 3.96 7.39
CA THR A 77 2.07 4.67 6.50
C THR A 77 3.34 5.01 7.28
N LEU A 78 4.49 4.69 6.71
CA LEU A 78 5.81 4.89 7.27
C LEU A 78 6.60 5.84 6.37
N THR A 79 7.35 6.73 7.00
CA THR A 79 8.40 7.52 6.36
C THR A 79 9.61 6.64 6.02
N GLU A 80 10.48 7.13 5.15
CA GLU A 80 11.72 6.43 4.80
C GLU A 80 12.63 6.20 6.01
N GLU A 81 12.68 7.16 6.94
CA GLU A 81 13.41 7.03 8.19
C GLU A 81 12.84 5.91 9.07
N GLU A 82 11.51 5.87 9.24
CA GLU A 82 10.85 4.82 10.01
C GLU A 82 11.09 3.43 9.43
N VAL A 83 11.07 3.28 8.09
CA VAL A 83 11.37 1.99 7.45
C VAL A 83 12.84 1.60 7.62
N THR A 84 13.75 2.57 7.52
CA THR A 84 15.18 2.32 7.73
C THR A 84 15.46 1.86 9.16
N ASN A 85 14.81 2.49 10.14
CA ASN A 85 14.93 2.09 11.54
C ASN A 85 14.23 0.74 11.80
N LEU A 86 13.05 0.49 11.21
CA LEU A 86 12.36 -0.79 11.31
C LEU A 86 13.23 -1.93 10.79
N LYS A 87 13.91 -1.74 9.66
CA LYS A 87 14.84 -2.72 9.11
C LYS A 87 15.96 -3.07 10.11
N LYS A 88 16.60 -2.06 10.71
CA LYS A 88 17.65 -2.27 11.73
C LYS A 88 17.13 -3.01 12.96
N VAL A 89 15.90 -2.69 13.40
CA VAL A 89 15.28 -3.39 14.53
C VAL A 89 15.07 -4.86 14.21
N ILE A 90 14.53 -5.17 13.02
CA ILE A 90 14.30 -6.55 12.58
C ILE A 90 15.62 -7.32 12.44
N GLU A 91 16.64 -6.74 11.81
CA GLU A 91 17.97 -7.35 11.66
C GLU A 91 18.65 -7.59 13.02
N GLY A 92 18.35 -6.78 14.04
CA GLY A 92 18.86 -6.97 15.40
C GLY A 92 18.06 -7.96 16.26
N MET A 93 17.00 -8.58 15.73
CA MET A 93 16.24 -9.64 16.42
C MET A 93 16.79 -11.05 16.12
N GLU A 94 17.70 -11.18 15.16
CA GLU A 94 18.46 -12.40 14.86
C GLU A 94 19.68 -12.55 15.77
#